data_AF-A0A1J4NUH8-F1
#
_entry.id   AF-A0A1J4NUH8-F1
#
_cell.length_a   1.000
_cell.length_b   1.000
_cell.length_c   1.000
_cell.angle_alpha   90.00
_cell.angle_beta   90.00
_cell.angle_gamma   90.00
#
_symmetry.space_group_name_H-M   'P 1'
#
loop_
_entity.id
_entity.type
_entity.pdbx_description
1 polymer ?
#
loop_
_entity_poly.entity_id
_entity_poly.type
_entity_poly.pdbx_seq_one_letter_code
_entity_poly.pdbx_strand_id
1 'polypeptide(L)'
;MGFLRRLREPLAPGRAHRDRGQVAIEYLGFVPILLLVALAGIQLGAVAYAAQQAGTAARAGARAASLGQDAQQACAAAVSSTMQVTCAAGAGADTVTVTATVHIPTVVWNLGDARRTATMPRDH
;
A
#
# COMPACT_ATOMS: atom_id res chain seq x y z
N MET A 1 -50.99 -52.63 47.72
CA MET A 1 -49.64 -53.06 47.29
C MET A 1 -49.64 -53.19 45.77
N GLY A 2 -48.74 -52.63 44.99
CA GLY A 2 -47.58 -51.78 45.24
C GLY A 2 -47.22 -51.10 43.92
N PHE A 3 -46.97 -49.80 44.03
CA PHE A 3 -46.19 -48.99 43.09
C PHE A 3 -45.00 -49.78 42.54
N LEU A 4 -44.70 -49.65 41.24
CA LEU A 4 -43.39 -49.15 40.80
C LEU A 4 -43.53 -48.59 39.38
N ARG A 5 -43.70 -47.28 39.40
CA ARG A 5 -43.77 -46.35 38.28
C ARG A 5 -42.33 -46.03 37.85
N ARG A 6 -42.05 -46.23 36.56
CA ARG A 6 -41.05 -45.55 35.71
C ARG A 6 -39.62 -45.43 36.23
N LEU A 7 -38.68 -45.98 35.47
CA LEU A 7 -37.53 -45.21 34.99
C LEU A 7 -37.30 -45.52 33.51
N ARG A 8 -37.94 -44.74 32.63
CA ARG A 8 -37.38 -44.50 31.30
C ARG A 8 -36.29 -43.48 31.54
N GLU A 9 -35.03 -43.87 31.48
CA GLU A 9 -33.93 -42.92 31.41
C GLU A 9 -33.94 -42.31 30.00
N PRO A 10 -34.23 -41.00 29.84
CA PRO A 10 -33.96 -40.36 28.57
C PRO A 10 -32.44 -40.26 28.44
N LEU A 11 -31.87 -40.98 27.46
CA LEU A 11 -30.55 -40.65 26.93
C LEU A 11 -30.61 -39.20 26.44
N ALA A 12 -30.03 -38.28 27.21
CA ALA A 12 -29.81 -36.91 26.74
C ALA A 12 -28.43 -36.86 26.08
N PRO A 13 -28.31 -36.90 24.73
CA PRO A 13 -27.07 -36.50 24.07
C PRO A 13 -26.99 -34.96 24.13
N GLY A 14 -26.70 -34.43 25.31
CA GLY A 14 -26.63 -33.00 25.56
C GLY A 14 -25.20 -32.47 25.44
N ARG A 15 -24.91 -31.82 24.30
CA ARG A 15 -23.97 -30.68 24.19
C ARG A 15 -22.46 -30.90 24.01
N ALA A 16 -21.98 -32.03 23.48
CA ALA A 16 -20.55 -32.16 23.09
C ALA A 16 -20.14 -31.29 21.86
N HIS A 17 -21.09 -30.59 21.22
CA HIS A 17 -20.84 -29.76 20.03
C HIS A 17 -20.50 -28.29 20.36
N ARG A 18 -20.61 -27.86 21.62
CA ARG A 18 -20.50 -26.44 21.98
C ARG A 18 -19.05 -25.97 22.20
N ASP A 19 -18.19 -26.85 22.71
CA ASP A 19 -16.80 -26.47 23.05
C ASP A 19 -15.87 -26.35 21.83
N ARG A 20 -16.13 -27.08 20.73
CA ARG A 20 -15.30 -26.98 19.51
C ARG A 20 -15.64 -25.77 18.63
N GLY A 21 -16.89 -25.32 18.66
CA GLY A 21 -17.35 -24.16 17.88
C GLY A 21 -17.02 -22.82 18.54
N GLN A 22 -16.92 -22.78 19.87
CA GLN A 22 -16.61 -21.55 20.60
C GLN A 22 -15.21 -21.02 20.28
N VAL A 23 -14.21 -21.92 20.25
CA VAL A 23 -12.82 -21.57 19.92
C VAL A 23 -12.70 -21.07 18.47
N ALA A 24 -13.40 -21.71 17.53
CA ALA A 24 -13.38 -21.30 16.12
C ALA A 24 -14.00 -19.91 15.89
N ILE A 25 -15.05 -19.55 16.64
CA ILE A 25 -15.69 -18.23 16.56
C ILE A 25 -14.79 -17.13 17.14
N GLU A 26 -14.03 -17.43 18.20
CA GLU A 26 -13.10 -16.49 18.81
C GLU A 26 -11.93 -16.15 17.86
N TYR A 27 -11.37 -17.17 17.19
CA TYR A 27 -10.35 -16.95 16.15
C TYR A 27 -10.91 -16.23 14.91
N LEU A 28 -12.16 -16.50 14.52
CA LEU A 28 -12.82 -15.80 13.41
C LEU A 28 -12.97 -14.30 13.69
N GLY A 29 -13.03 -13.88 14.96
CA GLY A 29 -12.99 -12.48 15.37
C GLY A 29 -11.66 -11.78 15.05
N PHE A 30 -10.54 -12.50 15.03
CA PHE A 30 -9.23 -11.94 14.69
C PHE A 30 -8.95 -11.85 13.19
N VAL A 31 -9.56 -12.72 12.38
CA VAL A 31 -9.42 -12.71 10.91
C VAL A 31 -9.66 -11.33 10.29
N PRO A 32 -10.75 -10.59 10.58
CA PRO A 32 -10.95 -9.26 10.00
C PRO A 32 -9.88 -8.25 10.43
N ILE A 33 -9.36 -8.34 11.67
CA ILE A 33 -8.28 -7.48 12.15
C ILE A 33 -6.99 -7.76 11.37
N LEU A 34 -6.65 -9.04 11.17
CA LEU A 34 -5.48 -9.43 10.38
C LEU A 34 -5.59 -8.97 8.93
N LEU A 35 -6.79 -9.06 8.34
CA LEU A 35 -7.04 -8.55 6.99
C LEU A 35 -6.82 -7.04 6.92
N LEU A 36 -7.34 -6.26 7.87
CA LEU A 36 -7.14 -4.81 7.91
C LEU A 36 -5.65 -4.45 8.03
N VAL A 37 -4.90 -5.16 8.87
CA VAL A 37 -3.45 -4.96 9.01
C VAL A 37 -2.71 -5.32 7.72
N ALA A 38 -3.07 -6.42 7.06
CA ALA A 38 -2.48 -6.81 5.78
C ALA A 38 -2.77 -5.78 4.68
N LEU A 39 -4.01 -5.29 4.59
CA LEU A 39 -4.43 -4.23 3.68
C LEU A 39 -3.67 -2.93 3.94
N ALA A 40 -3.52 -2.54 5.20
CA ALA A 40 -2.71 -1.37 5.58
C ALA A 40 -1.25 -1.55 5.17
N GLY A 41 -0.67 -2.73 5.38
CA GLY A 41 0.69 -3.06 4.94
C GLY A 41 0.86 -2.97 3.42
N ILE A 42 -0.09 -3.49 2.65
CA ILE A 42 -0.12 -3.37 1.18
C ILE A 42 -0.15 -1.90 0.77
N GLN A 43 -1.01 -1.10 1.42
CA GLN A 43 -1.14 0.33 1.12
C GLN A 43 0.16 1.09 1.44
N LEU A 44 0.82 0.80 2.56
CA LEU A 44 2.13 1.36 2.90
C LEU A 44 3.21 0.96 1.88
N GLY A 45 3.18 -0.28 1.40
CA GLY A 45 4.05 -0.74 0.32
C GLY A 45 3.86 0.04 -0.97
N ALA A 46 2.60 0.30 -1.36
CA ALA A 46 2.28 1.10 -2.54
C ALA A 46 2.78 2.56 -2.42
N VAL A 47 2.66 3.17 -1.24
CA VAL A 47 3.20 4.51 -0.95
C VAL A 47 4.72 4.52 -1.09
N ALA A 48 5.40 3.55 -0.49
CA ALA A 48 6.86 3.45 -0.56
C ALA A 48 7.35 3.26 -2.00
N TYR A 49 6.67 2.42 -2.78
CA TYR A 49 6.96 2.21 -4.19
C TYR A 49 6.81 3.48 -5.03
N ALA A 50 5.71 4.23 -4.85
CA ALA A 50 5.49 5.50 -5.53
C ALA A 50 6.57 6.54 -5.16
N ALA A 51 6.97 6.61 -3.89
CA ALA A 51 8.03 7.51 -3.44
C ALA A 51 9.40 7.14 -4.04
N GLN A 52 9.69 5.84 -4.21
CA GLN A 52 10.88 5.37 -4.89
C GLN A 52 10.88 5.78 -6.37
N GLN A 53 9.77 5.55 -7.08
CA GLN A 53 9.60 5.95 -8.48
C GLN A 53 9.81 7.46 -8.66
N ALA A 54 9.21 8.29 -7.80
CA ALA A 54 9.39 9.74 -7.84
C ALA A 54 10.86 10.14 -7.65
N GLY A 55 11.60 9.47 -6.76
CA GLY A 55 13.02 9.71 -6.57
C GLY A 55 13.86 9.36 -7.81
N THR A 56 13.54 8.27 -8.49
CA THR A 56 14.22 7.88 -9.74
C THR A 56 13.93 8.86 -10.87
N ALA A 57 12.66 9.23 -11.06
CA ALA A 57 12.24 10.22 -12.04
C ALA A 57 12.94 11.57 -11.83
N ALA A 58 12.93 12.09 -10.59
CA ALA A 58 13.52 13.40 -10.29
C ALA A 58 15.02 13.45 -10.64
N ARG A 59 15.77 12.38 -10.34
CA ARG A 59 17.21 12.31 -10.67
C ARG A 59 17.44 12.20 -12.18
N ALA A 60 16.64 11.39 -12.88
CA ALA A 60 16.72 11.26 -14.34
C ALA A 60 16.40 12.59 -15.04
N GLY A 61 15.33 13.27 -14.62
CA GLY A 61 14.95 14.58 -15.12
C GLY A 61 16.00 15.64 -14.81
N ALA A 62 16.56 15.67 -13.59
CA ALA A 62 17.61 16.63 -13.23
C ALA A 62 18.86 16.47 -14.09
N ARG A 63 19.25 15.22 -14.41
CA ARG A 63 20.36 14.93 -15.31
C ARG A 63 20.07 15.33 -16.76
N ALA A 64 18.88 15.05 -17.26
CA ALA A 64 18.51 15.48 -18.61
C ALA A 64 18.50 17.01 -18.70
N ALA A 65 17.95 17.68 -17.69
CA ALA A 65 17.83 19.12 -17.64
C ALA A 65 19.18 19.84 -17.45
N SER A 66 20.16 19.23 -16.77
CA SER A 66 21.52 19.75 -16.69
C SER A 66 22.23 19.71 -18.04
N LEU A 67 21.88 18.74 -18.89
CA LEU A 67 22.38 18.58 -20.27
C LEU A 67 21.56 19.36 -21.32
N GLY A 68 20.61 20.21 -20.90
CA GLY A 68 19.75 20.97 -21.80
C GLY A 68 18.68 20.14 -22.53
N GLN A 69 18.43 18.90 -22.11
CA GLN A 69 17.43 18.01 -22.68
C GLN A 69 16.06 18.16 -21.98
N ASP A 70 15.01 17.59 -22.57
CA ASP A 70 13.66 17.64 -22.01
C ASP A 70 13.53 16.79 -20.73
N ALA A 71 13.37 17.49 -19.60
CA ALA A 71 13.28 16.89 -18.27
C ALA A 71 12.05 15.99 -18.09
N GLN A 72 10.93 16.36 -18.71
CA GLN A 72 9.65 15.65 -18.58
C GLN A 72 9.71 14.31 -19.30
N GLN A 73 10.26 14.28 -20.51
CA GLN A 73 10.45 13.07 -21.29
C GLN A 73 11.41 12.10 -20.59
N ALA A 74 12.51 12.60 -20.04
CA ALA A 74 13.46 11.79 -19.27
C ALA A 74 12.85 11.21 -17.98
N CYS A 75 12.04 11.99 -17.27
CA CYS A 75 11.28 11.50 -16.12
C CYS A 75 10.31 10.38 -16.50
N ALA A 76 9.52 10.58 -17.55
CA ALA A 76 8.52 9.61 -18.01
C ALA A 76 9.18 8.29 -18.45
N ALA A 77 10.34 8.36 -19.10
CA ALA A 77 11.10 7.17 -19.50
C ALA A 77 11.74 6.42 -18.30
N ALA A 78 11.95 7.09 -17.17
CA ALA A 78 12.63 6.53 -16.00
C ALA A 78 11.68 5.80 -15.01
N VAL A 79 10.37 5.90 -15.21
CA VAL A 79 9.35 5.22 -14.40
C VAL A 79 8.61 4.17 -15.22
N SER A 80 7.87 3.28 -14.55
CA SER A 80 7.04 2.30 -15.26
C SER A 80 5.92 2.99 -16.03
N SER A 81 5.62 2.49 -17.23
CA SER A 81 4.63 3.06 -18.16
C SER A 81 3.21 3.20 -17.59
N THR A 82 2.87 2.46 -16.54
CA THR A 82 1.58 2.51 -15.85
C THR A 82 1.46 3.65 -14.84
N MET A 83 2.53 4.39 -14.56
CA MET A 83 2.60 5.42 -13.51
C MET A 83 2.60 6.81 -14.14
N GLN A 84 1.65 7.66 -13.79
CA GLN A 84 1.66 9.06 -14.21
C GLN A 84 2.74 9.82 -13.45
N VAL A 85 3.70 10.41 -14.17
CA VAL A 85 4.75 11.26 -13.58
C VAL A 85 4.76 12.64 -14.23
N THR A 86 4.77 13.66 -13.40
CA THR A 86 4.95 15.05 -13.84
C THR A 86 6.21 15.62 -13.21
N CYS A 87 7.09 16.14 -14.05
CA CYS A 87 8.35 16.76 -13.70
C CYS A 87 8.35 18.22 -14.12
N ALA A 88 8.56 19.09 -13.14
CA ALA A 88 8.81 20.51 -13.37
C ALA A 88 10.30 20.79 -13.14
N ALA A 89 10.96 21.35 -14.15
CA ALA A 89 12.33 21.84 -14.05
C ALA A 89 12.33 23.33 -13.68
N GLY A 90 12.98 23.67 -12.57
CA GLY A 90 13.33 25.02 -12.18
C GLY A 90 14.80 25.29 -12.46
N ALA A 91 15.10 26.42 -13.09
CA ALA A 91 16.45 26.86 -13.42
C ALA A 91 16.96 27.85 -12.36
N GLY A 92 18.04 27.50 -11.67
CA GLY A 92 18.90 28.43 -10.94
C GLY A 92 20.09 28.88 -11.82
N ALA A 93 20.91 29.80 -11.32
CA ALA A 93 22.07 30.34 -12.04
C ALA A 93 22.99 29.22 -12.56
N ASP A 94 23.44 28.33 -11.65
CA ASP A 94 24.37 27.23 -11.97
C ASP A 94 23.78 25.85 -11.63
N THR A 95 22.47 25.77 -11.36
CA THR A 95 21.82 24.52 -10.93
C THR A 95 20.46 24.34 -11.58
N VAL A 96 20.06 23.08 -11.75
CA VAL A 96 18.72 22.68 -12.20
C VAL A 96 18.05 21.84 -11.14
N THR A 97 16.84 22.22 -10.77
CA THR A 97 16.01 21.50 -9.82
C THR A 97 14.84 20.86 -10.54
N VAL A 98 14.68 19.54 -10.43
CA VAL A 98 13.54 18.82 -11.00
C VAL A 98 12.72 18.20 -9.89
N THR A 99 11.41 18.48 -9.91
CA THR A 99 10.45 17.89 -8.98
C THR A 99 9.54 16.91 -9.70
N ALA A 100 9.66 15.62 -9.37
CA ALA A 100 8.80 14.55 -9.86
C ALA A 100 7.63 14.30 -8.89
N THR A 101 6.44 14.12 -9.45
CA THR A 101 5.22 13.77 -8.71
C THR A 101 4.66 12.48 -9.28
N VAL A 102 4.41 11.47 -8.44
CA VAL A 102 3.95 10.14 -8.81
C VAL A 102 2.68 9.80 -8.03
N HIS A 103 1.63 9.37 -8.73
CA HIS A 103 0.36 9.01 -8.10
C HIS A 103 0.44 7.70 -7.31
N ILE A 104 -0.12 7.66 -6.09
CA ILE A 104 -0.14 6.46 -5.24
C ILE A 104 -1.36 5.60 -5.59
N PRO A 105 -1.18 4.31 -5.92
CA PRO A 105 -2.31 3.41 -6.21
C PRO A 105 -3.28 3.31 -5.02
N THR A 106 -4.58 3.45 -5.28
CA THR A 106 -5.62 3.37 -4.25
C THR A 106 -6.03 1.91 -4.05
N VAL A 107 -5.84 1.36 -2.85
CA VAL A 107 -6.29 0.00 -2.48
C VAL A 107 -7.45 0.07 -1.50
N VAL A 108 -7.35 0.91 -0.46
CA VAL A 108 -8.42 1.10 0.53
C VAL A 108 -8.83 2.56 0.64
N TRP A 109 -7.86 3.48 0.64
CA TRP A 109 -8.06 4.93 0.77
C TRP A 109 -7.16 5.69 -0.19
N ASN A 110 -7.64 6.84 -0.71
CA ASN A 110 -6.85 7.70 -1.58
C ASN A 110 -5.86 8.53 -0.73
N LEU A 111 -4.57 8.29 -0.94
CA LEU A 111 -3.47 8.95 -0.22
C LEU A 111 -2.81 10.07 -1.03
N GLY A 112 -3.29 10.36 -2.24
CA GLY A 112 -2.76 11.40 -3.10
C GLY A 112 -1.46 11.01 -3.81
N ASP A 113 -0.52 11.95 -3.86
CA ASP A 113 0.68 11.85 -4.69
C ASP A 113 1.97 11.87 -3.86
N ALA A 114 2.95 11.08 -4.30
CA ALA A 114 4.30 11.13 -3.78
C ALA A 114 5.15 12.12 -4.58
N ARG A 115 5.72 13.13 -3.92
CA ARG A 115 6.55 14.17 -4.56
C ARG A 115 8.00 14.09 -4.09
N ARG A 116 8.95 14.12 -5.03
CA ARG A 116 10.39 14.17 -4.74
C ARG A 116 11.10 15.16 -5.66
N THR A 117 12.11 15.84 -5.12
CA THR A 117 12.89 16.86 -5.81
C THR A 117 14.36 16.46 -5.83
N ALA A 118 15.03 16.69 -6.96
CA ALA A 118 16.47 16.54 -7.12
C ALA A 118 17.06 17.80 -7.74
N THR A 119 18.22 18.23 -7.26
CA THR A 119 18.96 19.38 -7.79
C THR A 119 20.32 18.91 -8.31
N MET A 120 20.71 19.34 -9.51
CA MET A 120 22.02 19.08 -10.12
C MET A 120 22.69 20.38 -10.57
N PRO A 121 24.03 20.46 -10.58
CA PRO A 121 24.76 21.54 -11.24
C PRO A 121 24.45 21.58 -12.74
N ARG A 122 24.50 22.76 -13.35
CA ARG A 122 24.45 22.92 -14.80
C ARG A 122 25.84 22.73 -15.39
N ASP A 123 25.96 21.76 -16.28
CA ASP A 123 27.13 21.60 -17.12
C ASP A 123 26.96 22.59 -18.29
N HIS A 124 27.77 23.65 -18.27
CA HIS A 124 27.84 24.69 -19.31
C HIS A 124 28.86 24.33 -20.38
#